data_AF-A0A293MZW3-F1
#
_entry.id   AF-A0A293MZW3-F1
#
_cell.length_a   1.000
_cell.length_b   1.000
_cell.length_c   1.000
_cell.angle_alpha   90.00
_cell.angle_beta   90.00
_cell.angle_gamma   90.00
#
_symmetry.space_group_name_H-M   'P 1'
#
loop_
_entity.id
_entity.type
_entity.pdbx_description
1 polymer ?
#
loop_
_entity_poly.entity_id
_entity_poly.type
_entity_poly.pdbx_seq_one_letter_code
_entity_poly.pdbx_strand_id
1 'polypeptide(L)'
;MSNSLRAVNLVSAVSRASCRCPAHALSIPGSRVTHHSHHDGQPSTDYAFEMACSNIRYGPGVTKEVGMDMKNLGASNVCLMVDPNLVNLPPVKETLNSLHKNNVQYSLFSGISIEPTDER
;
A
#
# COMPACT_ATOMS: atom_id res chain seq x y z
N MET A 1 -6.52 14.29 -10.54
CA MET A 1 -7.32 13.58 -9.50
C MET A 1 -8.01 12.29 -9.98
N SER A 2 -7.81 11.84 -11.23
CA SER A 2 -8.47 10.64 -11.82
C SER A 2 -7.76 9.31 -11.49
N ASN A 3 -6.43 9.29 -11.47
CA ASN A 3 -5.67 8.03 -11.45
C ASN A 3 -5.56 7.40 -10.06
N SER A 4 -5.50 8.21 -9.00
CA SER A 4 -5.44 7.71 -7.62
C SER A 4 -6.74 7.01 -7.22
N LEU A 5 -7.90 7.53 -7.63
CA LEU A 5 -9.20 6.91 -7.37
C LEU A 5 -9.33 5.55 -8.07
N ARG A 6 -8.82 5.44 -9.30
CA ARG A 6 -8.82 4.19 -10.07
C ARG A 6 -7.93 3.13 -9.42
N ALA A 7 -6.73 3.51 -8.99
CA ALA A 7 -5.82 2.60 -8.28
C ALA A 7 -6.44 2.09 -6.97
N VAL A 8 -7.08 2.97 -6.17
CA VAL A 8 -7.76 2.57 -4.92
C VAL A 8 -8.93 1.63 -5.20
N ASN A 9 -9.77 1.93 -6.19
CA ASN A 9 -10.89 1.07 -6.56
C ASN A 9 -10.41 -0.33 -6.97
N LEU A 10 -9.30 -0.38 -7.70
CA LEU A 10 -8.73 -1.62 -8.20
C LEU A 10 -8.04 -2.44 -7.10
N VAL A 11 -7.27 -1.82 -6.20
CA VAL A 11 -6.75 -2.49 -4.99
C VAL A 11 -7.91 -3.00 -4.13
N SER A 12 -9.01 -2.25 -4.02
CA SER A 12 -10.21 -2.72 -3.32
C SER A 12 -10.86 -3.93 -4.00
N ALA A 13 -10.88 -3.96 -5.33
CA ALA A 13 -11.44 -5.07 -6.11
C ALA A 13 -10.60 -6.35 -5.94
N VAL A 14 -9.27 -6.24 -6.00
CA VAL A 14 -8.34 -7.36 -5.73
C VAL A 14 -8.48 -7.85 -4.28
N SER A 15 -8.54 -6.93 -3.31
CA SER A 15 -8.74 -7.29 -1.89
C SER A 15 -10.10 -7.96 -1.61
N ARG A 16 -11.13 -7.65 -2.40
CA ARG A 16 -12.45 -8.29 -2.31
C ARG A 16 -12.47 -9.65 -2.98
N ALA A 17 -11.70 -9.82 -4.06
CA ALA A 17 -11.52 -11.08 -4.75
C ALA A 17 -10.64 -12.07 -3.95
N SER A 18 -9.76 -11.59 -3.06
CA SER A 18 -8.99 -12.43 -2.15
C SER A 18 -9.86 -12.92 -0.97
N CYS A 19 -10.42 -14.12 -1.07
CA CYS A 19 -11.25 -14.75 -0.04
C CYS A 19 -10.50 -14.90 1.31
N ARG A 20 -11.18 -14.61 2.43
CA ARG A 20 -10.58 -14.54 3.79
C ARG A 20 -11.06 -15.62 4.77
N CYS A 21 -11.17 -16.90 4.37
CA CYS A 21 -11.31 -17.98 5.36
C CYS A 21 -11.04 -19.40 4.83
N PRO A 22 -10.61 -20.35 5.69
CA PRO A 22 -9.98 -21.62 5.30
C PRO A 22 -10.95 -22.76 4.94
N ALA A 23 -12.24 -22.51 4.73
CA ALA A 23 -13.29 -23.54 4.81
C ALA A 23 -14.27 -23.67 3.61
N HIS A 24 -14.10 -22.97 2.48
CA HIS A 24 -15.12 -22.89 1.41
C HIS A 24 -14.66 -23.30 0.00
N ALA A 25 -13.69 -24.22 -0.10
CA ALA A 25 -13.22 -24.79 -1.37
C ALA A 25 -14.04 -26.01 -1.87
N LEU A 26 -15.12 -26.41 -1.20
CA LEU A 26 -15.85 -27.63 -1.54
C LEU A 26 -17.37 -27.42 -1.66
N SER A 27 -17.87 -27.84 -2.81
CA SER A 27 -19.25 -27.90 -3.31
C SER A 27 -20.21 -28.66 -2.40
N ILE A 28 -21.31 -28.01 -1.99
CA ILE A 28 -22.53 -28.66 -1.48
C ILE A 28 -23.47 -28.90 -2.69
N PRO A 29 -23.87 -30.15 -3.01
CA PRO A 29 -24.83 -30.40 -4.07
C PRO A 29 -26.25 -30.06 -3.58
N GLY A 30 -26.90 -29.08 -4.20
CA GLY A 30 -28.33 -28.82 -4.01
C GLY A 30 -28.77 -27.36 -3.97
N SER A 31 -27.86 -26.38 -3.88
CA SER A 31 -28.25 -24.97 -3.90
C SER A 31 -27.96 -24.35 -5.28
N ARG A 32 -28.95 -24.41 -6.17
CA ARG A 32 -28.97 -23.57 -7.38
C ARG A 32 -29.35 -22.15 -6.96
N VAL A 33 -28.37 -21.37 -6.51
CA VAL A 33 -28.51 -19.91 -6.56
C VAL A 33 -28.20 -19.51 -8.00
N THR A 34 -29.25 -19.27 -8.78
CA THR A 34 -29.14 -18.61 -10.08
C THR A 34 -28.64 -17.19 -9.83
N HIS A 35 -27.33 -16.98 -9.96
CA HIS A 35 -26.77 -15.64 -10.04
C HIS A 35 -27.28 -14.99 -11.33
N HIS A 36 -28.43 -14.33 -11.24
CA HIS A 36 -28.88 -13.38 -12.26
C HIS A 36 -27.77 -12.33 -12.41
N SER A 37 -27.03 -12.46 -13.51
CA SER A 37 -25.95 -11.56 -13.87
C SER A 37 -26.59 -10.27 -14.37
N HIS A 38 -27.00 -9.40 -13.44
CA HIS A 38 -27.32 -8.01 -13.75
C HIS A 38 -26.00 -7.29 -14.04
N HIS A 39 -25.54 -7.40 -15.27
CA HIS A 39 -24.39 -6.67 -15.80
C HIS A 39 -24.87 -5.33 -16.37
N ASP A 40 -25.54 -4.52 -15.54
CA ASP A 40 -25.94 -3.16 -15.92
C ASP A 40 -25.09 -2.16 -15.11
N GLY A 41 -24.26 -1.40 -15.82
CA GLY A 41 -23.54 -0.25 -15.27
C GLY A 41 -22.19 -0.49 -14.58
N GLN A 42 -21.45 -1.58 -14.84
CA GLN A 42 -20.05 -1.64 -14.38
C GLN A 42 -19.20 -0.67 -15.20
N PRO A 43 -18.52 0.33 -14.58
CA PRO A 43 -17.58 1.18 -15.31
C PRO A 43 -16.51 0.30 -15.94
N SER A 44 -16.16 0.58 -17.20
CA SER A 44 -15.14 -0.17 -17.94
C SER A 44 -13.86 -0.24 -17.11
N THR A 45 -13.55 -1.42 -16.57
CA THR A 45 -12.27 -1.68 -15.92
C THR A 45 -11.19 -1.71 -16.99
N ASP A 46 -10.01 -1.20 -16.69
CA ASP A 46 -8.87 -1.33 -17.60
C ASP A 46 -8.61 -2.83 -17.86
N TYR A 47 -8.47 -3.21 -19.14
CA TYR A 47 -8.35 -4.62 -19.56
C TYR A 47 -7.07 -5.29 -19.01
N ALA A 48 -5.99 -4.53 -18.88
CA ALA A 48 -4.75 -4.95 -18.26
C ALA A 48 -3.96 -3.72 -17.75
N PHE A 49 -3.24 -3.89 -16.65
CA PHE A 49 -2.29 -2.90 -16.13
C PHE A 49 -1.12 -3.65 -15.48
N GLU A 50 0.08 -3.13 -15.62
CA GLU A 50 1.26 -3.60 -14.89
C GLU A 50 1.57 -2.61 -13.77
N MET A 51 1.72 -3.13 -12.56
CA MET A 51 2.12 -2.35 -11.40
C MET A 51 3.52 -2.79 -10.97
N ALA A 52 4.54 -2.15 -11.53
CA ALA A 52 5.90 -2.27 -11.03
C ALA A 52 6.01 -1.50 -9.71
N CYS A 53 5.66 -2.15 -8.59
CA CYS A 53 5.70 -1.55 -7.27
C CYS A 53 6.38 -2.48 -6.27
N SER A 54 7.02 -1.89 -5.27
CA SER A 54 7.40 -2.56 -4.02
C SER A 54 6.15 -3.20 -3.39
N ASN A 55 6.34 -4.21 -2.54
CA ASN A 55 5.26 -4.85 -1.79
C ASN A 55 4.34 -3.79 -1.13
N ILE A 56 3.06 -3.73 -1.53
CA ILE A 56 2.11 -2.72 -1.07
C ILE A 56 1.37 -3.22 0.16
N ARG A 57 1.50 -2.49 1.27
CA ARG A 57 0.77 -2.76 2.51
C ARG A 57 -0.10 -1.56 2.86
N TYR A 58 -1.37 -1.79 3.17
CA TYR A 58 -2.32 -0.76 3.54
C TYR A 58 -3.13 -1.18 4.76
N GLY A 59 -3.52 -0.20 5.57
CA GLY A 59 -4.32 -0.41 6.78
C GLY A 59 -3.85 0.45 7.95
N PRO A 60 -4.66 0.60 9.02
CA PRO A 60 -4.24 1.31 10.21
C PRO A 60 -2.99 0.68 10.84
N GLY A 61 -1.95 1.48 11.05
CA GLY A 61 -0.74 1.05 11.76
C GLY A 61 0.37 0.44 10.90
N VAL A 62 0.19 0.27 9.59
CA VAL A 62 1.22 -0.35 8.71
C VAL A 62 2.55 0.40 8.71
N THR A 63 2.56 1.72 8.95
CA THR A 63 3.80 2.53 9.09
C THR A 63 4.72 2.00 10.20
N LYS A 64 4.17 1.30 11.21
CA LYS A 64 4.94 0.69 12.29
C LYS A 64 5.82 -0.47 11.84
N GLU A 65 5.54 -1.04 10.67
CA GLU A 65 6.22 -2.22 10.14
C GLU A 65 7.50 -1.86 9.35
N VAL A 66 7.65 -0.59 8.94
CA VAL A 66 8.74 -0.12 8.05
C VAL A 66 10.14 -0.51 8.53
N GLY A 67 10.41 -0.43 9.84
CA GLY A 67 11.70 -0.82 10.40
C GLY A 67 12.00 -2.32 10.25
N MET A 68 10.99 -3.18 10.36
CA MET A 68 11.14 -4.62 10.10
C MET A 68 11.35 -4.87 8.62
N ASP A 69 10.66 -4.13 7.75
CA ASP A 69 10.85 -4.23 6.30
C ASP A 69 12.29 -3.86 5.90
N MET A 70 12.83 -2.77 6.44
CA MET A 70 14.23 -2.38 6.19
C MET A 70 15.23 -3.42 6.70
N LYS A 71 14.96 -4.01 7.86
CA LYS A 71 15.78 -5.11 8.41
C LYS A 71 15.75 -6.35 7.52
N ASN A 72 14.57 -6.74 7.04
CA ASN A 72 14.41 -7.88 6.14
C ASN A 72 15.08 -7.66 4.77
N LEU A 73 15.16 -6.41 4.32
CA LEU A 73 15.92 -6.02 3.13
C LEU A 73 17.44 -6.01 3.35
N GLY A 74 17.92 -6.18 4.59
CA GLY A 74 19.34 -6.06 4.92
C GLY A 74 19.87 -4.62 4.79
N ALA A 75 18.99 -3.62 4.83
CA ALA A 75 19.38 -2.23 4.71
C ALA A 75 20.15 -1.77 5.96
N SER A 76 21.37 -1.27 5.76
CA SER A 76 22.26 -0.85 6.84
C SER A 76 22.25 0.66 7.10
N ASN A 77 21.97 1.46 6.06
CA ASN A 77 21.89 2.92 6.13
C ASN A 77 20.70 3.40 5.29
N VAL A 78 19.67 3.93 5.94
CA VAL A 78 18.42 4.34 5.29
C VAL A 78 18.32 5.87 5.24
N CYS A 79 18.02 6.43 4.07
CA CYS A 79 17.67 7.84 3.95
C CYS A 79 16.15 8.00 3.97
N LEU A 80 15.62 8.71 4.97
CA LEU A 80 14.22 9.09 5.04
C LEU A 80 14.06 10.49 4.43
N MET A 81 13.42 10.57 3.27
CA MET A 81 13.13 11.84 2.57
C MET A 81 11.70 12.26 2.85
N VAL A 82 11.50 13.48 3.37
CA VAL A 82 10.17 13.98 3.79
C VAL A 82 10.00 15.44 3.44
N ASP A 83 8.76 15.84 3.15
CA ASP A 83 8.41 17.25 2.99
C ASP A 83 8.56 17.99 4.33
N PRO A 84 9.09 19.22 4.36
CA PRO A 84 9.29 19.97 5.59
C PRO A 84 8.02 20.07 6.45
N ASN A 85 6.84 20.16 5.83
CA ASN A 85 5.56 20.30 6.52
C ASN A 85 5.12 18.99 7.19
N LEU A 86 5.70 17.85 6.80
CA LEU A 86 5.33 16.53 7.31
C LEU A 86 6.22 16.06 8.48
N VAL A 87 7.41 16.65 8.67
CA VAL A 87 8.43 16.21 9.63
C VAL A 87 7.85 15.97 11.04
N ASN A 88 6.95 16.84 11.47
CA ASN A 88 6.38 16.80 12.82
C ASN A 88 5.07 15.98 12.92
N LEU A 89 4.59 15.43 11.82
CA LEU A 89 3.33 14.71 11.77
C LEU A 89 3.47 13.22 12.16
N PRO A 90 2.38 12.58 12.60
CA PRO A 90 2.41 11.18 13.04
C PRO A 90 3.06 10.18 12.06
N PRO A 91 2.87 10.26 10.74
CA PRO A 91 3.46 9.29 9.81
C PRO A 91 4.99 9.26 9.85
N VAL A 92 5.63 10.44 9.90
CA VAL A 92 7.10 10.55 9.95
C VAL A 92 7.61 10.09 11.30
N LYS A 93 6.97 10.53 12.40
CA LYS A 93 7.32 10.11 13.75
C LYS A 93 7.24 8.59 13.93
N GLU A 94 6.18 7.95 13.42
CA GLU A 94 6.03 6.51 13.52
C GLU A 94 7.08 5.76 12.69
N THR A 95 7.43 6.30 11.51
CA THR A 95 8.51 5.73 10.67
C THR A 95 9.84 5.77 11.40
N LEU A 96 10.21 6.94 11.95
CA LEU A 96 11.44 7.12 12.74
C LEU A 96 11.47 6.19 13.96
N ASN A 97 10.36 6.10 14.70
CA ASN A 97 10.22 5.19 15.83
C ASN A 97 10.39 3.72 15.42
N SER A 98 9.82 3.33 14.28
CA SER A 98 9.92 1.97 13.75
C SER A 98 11.36 1.62 13.37
N LEU A 99 12.07 2.53 12.66
CA LEU A 99 13.47 2.36 12.31
C LEU A 99 14.36 2.24 13.56
N HIS A 100 14.16 3.15 14.54
CA HIS A 100 14.90 3.14 15.80
C HIS A 100 14.67 1.84 16.59
N LYS A 101 13.42 1.39 16.73
CA LYS A 101 13.08 0.12 17.42
C LYS A 101 13.72 -1.11 16.79
N ASN A 102 13.97 -1.08 15.47
CA ASN A 102 14.56 -2.19 14.74
C ASN A 102 16.08 -2.07 14.58
N ASN A 103 16.72 -1.09 15.24
CA ASN A 103 18.15 -0.81 15.14
C ASN A 103 18.63 -0.56 13.70
N VAL A 104 17.79 0.08 12.88
CA VAL A 104 18.15 0.48 11.53
C VAL A 104 18.75 1.88 11.59
N GLN A 105 19.98 2.06 11.11
CA GLN A 105 20.58 3.40 11.05
C GLN A 105 19.89 4.22 9.95
N TYR A 106 19.59 5.48 10.25
CA TYR A 106 18.90 6.34 9.30
C TYR A 106 19.38 7.80 9.35
N SER A 107 19.15 8.52 8.26
CA SER A 107 19.32 9.97 8.13
C SER A 107 18.04 10.59 7.59
N LEU A 108 17.62 11.72 8.15
CA LEU A 108 16.43 12.45 7.72
C LEU A 108 16.82 13.59 6.76
N PHE A 109 16.24 13.60 5.58
CA PHE A 109 16.33 14.70 4.62
C PHE A 109 14.96 15.36 4.46
N SER A 110 14.80 16.56 5.00
CA SER A 110 13.53 17.28 4.97
C SER A 110 13.44 18.36 3.88
N GLY A 111 14.40 18.40 2.94
CA GLY A 111 14.53 19.49 1.98
C GLY A 111 13.88 19.21 0.63
N ILE A 112 12.84 18.38 0.57
CA ILE A 112 12.12 18.11 -0.69
C ILE A 112 11.08 19.21 -0.95
N SER A 113 10.79 19.45 -2.22
CA SER A 113 9.75 20.37 -2.69
C SER A 113 8.79 19.64 -3.64
N ILE A 114 7.62 20.23 -3.85
CA ILE A 114 6.73 19.86 -4.95
C ILE A 114 7.43 20.24 -6.25
N GLU A 115 7.41 19.34 -7.25
CA GLU A 115 8.14 19.50 -8.52
C GLU A 115 9.64 19.75 -8.29
N PRO A 116 10.38 18.73 -7.80
CA PRO A 116 11.79 18.88 -7.44
C PRO A 116 12.65 19.23 -8.68
N THR A 117 13.64 20.09 -8.46
CA THR A 117 14.66 20.48 -9.45
C THR A 117 15.97 19.70 -9.24
N ASP A 118 16.75 19.53 -10.31
CA ASP A 118 18.07 18.87 -10.24
C ASP A 118 19.07 19.68 -9.41
N GLU A 119 18.91 21.01 -9.44
CA GLU A 119 19.66 21.97 -8.64
C GLU A 119 18.80 22.47 -7.49
N ARG A 120 19.44 22.92 -6.41
CA ARG A 120 18.78 23.34 -5.18
C ARG A 120 18.57 24.84 -5.12
#